data_AF-A0A7X2PQN7-F1
#
_entry.id   AF-A0A7X2PQN7-F1
#
_cell.length_a   1.000
_cell.length_b   1.000
_cell.length_c   1.000
_cell.angle_alpha   90.00
_cell.angle_beta   90.00
_cell.angle_gamma   90.00
#
_symmetry.space_group_name_H-M   'P 1'
#
loop_
_entity.id
_entity.type
_entity.pdbx_description
1 polymer ?
#
loop_
_entity_poly.entity_id
_entity_poly.type
_entity_poly.pdbx_seq_one_letter_code
_entity_poly.pdbx_strand_id
1 'polypeptide(L)'
;MQPYYTFRYYIVVVLASLRFFDLSRNCPTYAGIILFAQDILGWLPNAYIQYVRFAGTTLDADVVSEKTFQGDLLSVVRDMNSFVTLFTNQRPVHRSAIEESIVSDYPVVALRELLMNAILHRSYEAPAPVRFYQYSDRIEIQNPGPLYGLARQDNFPTQTSYRNPILAEALKTLGAINRFGRGVERAKAALAKNGNAHPSFTFGENHFGVTIWNRT
;
A
#
# COMPACT_ATOMS: atom_id res chain seq x y z
N MET A 1 35.40 -6.80 -28.46
CA MET A 1 34.06 -6.19 -28.64
C MET A 1 32.88 -7.16 -28.35
N GLN A 2 33.09 -8.43 -27.96
CA GLN A 2 32.01 -9.43 -27.80
C GLN A 2 31.41 -9.67 -26.40
N PRO A 3 32.12 -9.59 -25.25
CA PRO A 3 31.57 -10.07 -23.97
C PRO A 3 30.41 -9.23 -23.43
N TYR A 4 30.38 -7.93 -23.74
CA TYR A 4 29.38 -6.99 -23.22
C TYR A 4 27.99 -7.20 -23.83
N TYR A 5 27.91 -7.53 -25.13
CA TYR A 5 26.64 -7.79 -25.82
C TYR A 5 26.03 -9.11 -25.37
N THR A 6 26.87 -10.13 -25.19
CA THR A 6 26.46 -11.42 -24.64
C THR A 6 25.89 -11.27 -23.23
N PHE A 7 26.57 -10.53 -22.36
CA PHE A 7 26.10 -10.29 -20.98
C PHE A 7 24.77 -9.52 -20.95
N ARG A 8 24.62 -8.47 -21.76
CA ARG A 8 23.36 -7.71 -21.85
C ARG A 8 22.20 -8.57 -22.35
N TYR A 9 22.44 -9.44 -23.33
CA TYR A 9 21.45 -10.39 -23.81
C TYR A 9 21.01 -11.37 -22.72
N TYR A 10 21.95 -11.92 -21.94
CA TYR A 10 21.61 -12.79 -20.81
C TYR A 10 20.76 -12.10 -19.76
N ILE A 11 21.05 -10.84 -19.41
CA ILE A 11 20.22 -10.06 -18.47
C ILE A 11 18.78 -9.96 -18.99
N VAL A 12 18.60 -9.62 -20.27
CA VAL A 12 17.27 -9.49 -20.87
C VAL A 12 16.50 -10.81 -20.85
N VAL A 13 17.15 -11.93 -21.15
CA VAL A 13 16.54 -13.27 -21.10
C VAL A 13 16.14 -13.65 -19.66
N VAL A 14 16.97 -13.33 -18.66
CA VAL A 14 16.64 -13.56 -17.25
C VAL A 14 15.47 -12.69 -16.80
N LEU A 15 15.44 -11.41 -17.17
CA LEU A 15 14.30 -10.54 -16.86
C LEU A 15 13.02 -11.03 -17.53
N ALA A 16 13.11 -11.51 -18.77
CA ALA A 16 11.98 -12.07 -19.49
C ALA A 16 11.43 -13.35 -18.84
N SER A 17 12.31 -14.25 -18.37
CA SER A 17 11.88 -15.48 -17.68
C SER A 17 11.15 -15.19 -16.36
N LEU A 18 11.41 -14.03 -15.75
CA LEU A 18 10.71 -13.54 -14.57
C LEU A 18 9.49 -12.65 -14.88
N ARG A 19 9.13 -12.48 -16.17
CA ARG A 19 8.04 -11.61 -16.68
C ARG A 19 8.25 -10.10 -16.48
N PHE A 20 9.51 -9.68 -16.32
CA PHE A 20 9.90 -8.27 -16.19
C PHE A 20 10.28 -7.63 -17.53
N PHE A 21 10.41 -8.43 -18.58
CA PHE A 21 10.73 -7.96 -19.94
C PHE A 21 9.94 -8.74 -20.98
N ASP A 22 9.44 -8.06 -22.01
CA ASP A 22 8.79 -8.66 -23.17
C ASP A 22 9.80 -8.75 -24.32
N LEU A 23 10.23 -9.99 -24.64
CA LEU A 23 11.19 -10.24 -25.73
C LEU A 23 10.61 -9.92 -27.10
N SER A 24 9.30 -10.07 -27.29
CA SER A 24 8.65 -9.84 -28.59
C SER A 24 8.55 -8.35 -28.92
N ARG A 25 8.30 -7.53 -27.90
CA ARG A 25 8.20 -6.06 -28.02
C ARG A 25 9.52 -5.34 -27.74
N ASN A 26 10.52 -6.09 -27.28
CA ASN A 26 11.83 -5.58 -26.87
C ASN A 26 11.73 -4.41 -25.88
N CYS A 27 10.88 -4.55 -24.86
CA CYS A 27 10.67 -3.52 -23.85
C CYS A 27 10.40 -4.12 -22.45
N PRO A 28 10.68 -3.38 -21.37
CA PRO A 28 10.32 -3.82 -20.03
C PRO A 28 8.79 -3.90 -19.87
N THR A 29 8.32 -4.83 -19.06
CA THR A 29 6.91 -4.83 -18.63
C THR A 29 6.70 -3.77 -17.54
N TYR A 30 5.44 -3.36 -17.30
CA TYR A 30 5.15 -2.46 -16.17
C TYR A 30 5.62 -3.03 -14.83
N ALA A 31 5.55 -4.35 -14.62
CA ALA A 31 6.09 -4.97 -13.43
C ALA A 31 7.61 -4.79 -13.34
N GLY A 32 8.33 -4.96 -14.46
CA GLY A 32 9.77 -4.69 -14.52
C GLY A 32 10.11 -3.23 -14.23
N ILE A 33 9.31 -2.28 -14.74
CA ILE A 33 9.46 -0.85 -14.46
C ILE A 33 9.27 -0.59 -12.95
N ILE A 34 8.15 -1.02 -12.37
CA ILE A 34 7.81 -0.76 -10.96
C ILE A 34 8.83 -1.37 -9.99
N LEU A 35 9.44 -2.50 -10.35
CA LEU A 35 10.40 -3.20 -9.50
C LEU A 35 11.83 -2.70 -9.63
N PHE A 36 12.25 -2.19 -10.80
CA PHE A 36 13.67 -1.99 -11.10
C PHE A 36 14.02 -0.68 -11.81
N ALA A 37 13.06 0.10 -12.31
CA ALA A 37 13.38 1.36 -12.97
C ALA A 37 13.91 2.39 -11.96
N GLN A 38 14.90 3.18 -12.40
CA GLN A 38 15.45 4.27 -11.60
C GLN A 38 14.48 5.46 -11.52
N ASP A 39 13.80 5.77 -12.63
CA ASP A 39 12.76 6.78 -12.70
C ASP A 39 11.44 6.11 -13.07
N ILE A 40 10.62 5.80 -12.07
CA ILE A 40 9.31 5.18 -12.28
C ILE A 40 8.26 6.22 -12.67
N LEU A 41 8.38 7.45 -12.18
CA LEU A 41 7.39 8.50 -12.43
C LEU A 41 7.44 8.98 -13.89
N GLY A 42 8.61 8.91 -14.54
CA GLY A 42 8.71 9.13 -15.98
C GLY A 42 7.89 8.14 -16.83
N TRP A 43 7.64 6.93 -16.33
CA TRP A 43 6.83 5.91 -17.00
C TRP A 43 5.39 5.87 -16.49
N LEU A 44 5.21 6.05 -15.19
CA LEU A 44 3.95 5.95 -14.46
C LEU A 44 3.84 7.16 -13.52
N PRO A 45 3.37 8.33 -14.02
CA PRO A 45 3.42 9.60 -13.28
C PRO A 45 2.74 9.59 -11.92
N ASN A 46 1.77 8.69 -11.75
CA ASN A 46 0.98 8.58 -10.52
C ASN A 46 1.42 7.42 -9.63
N ALA A 47 2.51 6.71 -9.94
CA ALA A 47 3.00 5.55 -9.18
C ALA A 47 3.70 5.92 -7.86
N TYR A 48 3.07 6.77 -7.06
CA TYR A 48 3.48 7.15 -5.72
C TYR A 48 2.31 7.06 -4.74
N ILE A 49 2.60 7.26 -3.47
CA ILE A 49 1.62 7.37 -2.38
C ILE A 49 1.79 8.76 -1.77
N GLN A 50 0.72 9.53 -1.75
CA GLN A 50 0.69 10.85 -1.11
C GLN A 50 0.15 10.70 0.31
N TYR A 51 0.95 11.08 1.29
CA TYR A 51 0.53 11.19 2.68
C TYR A 51 0.36 12.66 3.05
N VAL A 52 -0.80 12.99 3.64
CA VAL A 52 -1.09 14.34 4.14
C VAL A 52 -1.75 14.22 5.51
N ARG A 53 -1.25 14.99 6.48
CA ARG A 53 -1.85 15.16 7.79
C ARG A 53 -2.51 16.53 7.89
N PHE A 54 -3.80 16.53 8.19
CA PHE A 54 -4.61 17.72 8.41
C PHE A 54 -4.77 17.98 9.92
N ALA A 55 -4.85 19.26 10.31
CA ALA A 55 -5.12 19.66 11.69
C ALA A 55 -6.59 19.46 12.09
N GLY A 56 -7.49 19.39 11.10
CA GLY A 56 -8.93 19.26 11.28
C GLY A 56 -9.50 17.96 10.72
N THR A 57 -10.83 17.92 10.58
CA THR A 57 -11.61 16.77 10.10
C THR A 57 -11.97 16.85 8.61
N THR A 58 -11.59 17.95 7.96
CA THR A 58 -11.97 18.32 6.59
C THR A 58 -10.73 18.62 5.73
N LEU A 59 -10.90 18.62 4.41
CA LEU A 59 -9.82 18.86 3.44
C LEU A 59 -9.34 20.31 3.38
N ASP A 60 -10.16 21.26 3.82
CA ASP A 60 -9.83 22.69 3.90
C ASP A 60 -9.06 23.05 5.18
N ALA A 61 -8.84 22.10 6.08
CA ALA A 61 -8.05 22.31 7.27
C ALA A 61 -6.54 22.45 6.96
N ASP A 62 -5.82 23.11 7.85
CA ASP A 62 -4.38 23.32 7.70
C ASP A 62 -3.60 22.01 7.58
N VAL A 63 -2.66 21.98 6.63
CA VAL A 63 -1.74 20.85 6.45
C VAL A 63 -0.64 20.94 7.50
N VAL A 64 -0.62 19.96 8.40
CA VAL A 64 0.39 19.80 9.46
C VAL A 64 1.67 19.20 8.90
N SER A 65 1.54 18.20 8.03
CA SER A 65 2.68 17.59 7.35
C SER A 65 2.27 16.87 6.08
N GLU A 66 3.20 16.80 5.13
CA GLU A 66 3.05 16.05 3.89
C GLU A 66 4.29 15.17 3.67
N LYS A 67 4.07 14.01 3.05
CA LYS A 67 5.15 13.11 2.63
C LYS A 67 4.73 12.34 1.38
N THR A 68 5.67 12.17 0.46
CA THR A 68 5.48 11.32 -0.71
C THR A 68 6.33 10.06 -0.59
N PHE A 69 5.73 8.89 -0.86
CA PHE A 69 6.44 7.63 -1.01
C PHE A 69 6.50 7.27 -2.49
N GLN A 70 7.70 7.23 -3.05
CA GLN A 70 7.97 6.97 -4.45
C GLN A 70 9.29 6.21 -4.61
N GLY A 71 9.53 5.70 -5.82
CA GLY A 71 10.68 4.84 -6.12
C GLY A 71 10.22 3.42 -6.40
N ASP A 72 11.19 2.49 -6.45
CA ASP A 72 10.90 1.09 -6.72
C ASP A 72 10.04 0.47 -5.62
N LEU A 73 9.36 -0.63 -5.96
CA LEU A 73 8.43 -1.30 -5.06
C LEU A 73 9.06 -1.64 -3.70
N LEU A 74 10.33 -2.05 -3.67
CA LEU A 74 11.01 -2.43 -2.43
C LEU A 74 11.29 -1.20 -1.56
N SER A 75 11.75 -0.10 -2.18
CA SER A 75 11.94 1.18 -1.50
C SER A 75 10.62 1.70 -0.91
N VAL A 76 9.54 1.71 -1.70
CA VAL A 76 8.21 2.14 -1.22
C VAL A 76 7.73 1.27 -0.06
N VAL A 77 7.86 -0.05 -0.15
CA VAL A 77 7.45 -0.98 0.93
C VAL A 77 8.27 -0.74 2.19
N ARG A 78 9.60 -0.60 2.07
CA ARG A 78 10.50 -0.35 3.20
C ARG A 78 10.14 0.98 3.88
N ASP A 79 10.07 2.05 3.10
CA ASP A 79 9.85 3.39 3.62
C ASP A 79 8.46 3.51 4.25
N MET A 80 7.45 2.83 3.68
CA MET A 80 6.12 2.75 4.27
C MET A 80 6.12 1.97 5.59
N ASN A 81 6.80 0.82 5.66
CA ASN A 81 6.91 0.06 6.92
C ASN A 81 7.60 0.87 8.01
N SER A 82 8.71 1.53 7.69
CA SER A 82 9.42 2.42 8.62
C SER A 82 8.54 3.58 9.07
N PHE A 83 7.80 4.19 8.13
CA PHE A 83 6.88 5.27 8.45
C PHE A 83 5.77 4.82 9.38
N VAL A 84 5.08 3.72 9.09
CA VAL A 84 3.96 3.22 9.93
C VAL A 84 4.42 2.88 11.35
N THR A 85 5.63 2.34 11.52
CA THR A 85 6.19 2.06 12.86
C THR A 85 6.45 3.35 13.65
N LEU A 86 6.92 4.42 13.00
CA LEU A 86 7.15 5.73 13.64
C LEU A 86 5.87 6.55 13.79
N PHE A 87 4.90 6.33 12.91
CA PHE A 87 3.64 7.07 12.80
C PHE A 87 2.73 6.86 14.00
N THR A 88 2.74 5.66 14.56
CA THR A 88 1.95 5.33 15.74
C THR A 88 2.54 6.06 16.94
N ASN A 89 2.06 7.28 17.20
CA ASN A 89 2.32 8.06 18.41
C ASN A 89 1.93 7.23 19.63
N GLN A 90 2.89 6.43 20.08
CA GLN A 90 2.77 5.58 21.24
C GLN A 90 2.76 6.46 22.47
N ARG A 91 1.60 6.57 23.11
CA ARG A 91 1.46 7.28 24.40
C ARG A 91 1.30 6.27 25.53
N PRO A 92 1.99 6.46 26.65
CA PRO A 92 1.71 5.68 27.85
C PRO A 92 0.32 6.04 28.38
N VAL A 93 -0.47 5.02 28.70
CA VAL A 93 -1.77 5.15 29.36
C VAL A 93 -1.75 4.25 30.59
N HIS A 94 -1.96 4.84 31.75
CA HIS A 94 -2.07 4.13 33.02
C HIS A 94 -3.34 3.26 33.02
N ARG A 95 -3.17 1.94 33.22
CA ARG A 95 -4.28 0.99 33.44
C ARG A 95 -4.57 0.76 34.92
N SER A 96 -3.56 0.87 35.77
CA SER A 96 -3.66 0.79 37.23
C SER A 96 -2.52 1.56 37.88
N ALA A 97 -2.47 1.64 39.21
CA ALA A 97 -1.40 2.32 39.96
C ALA A 97 0.03 1.78 39.70
N ILE A 98 0.15 0.63 39.03
CA ILE A 98 1.43 -0.07 38.80
C ILE A 98 1.59 -0.53 37.35
N GLU A 99 0.56 -0.39 36.50
CA GLU A 99 0.56 -0.89 35.12
C GLU A 99 0.37 0.26 34.13
N GLU A 100 1.43 0.53 33.36
CA GLU A 100 1.39 1.38 32.18
C GLU A 100 1.28 0.54 30.92
N SER A 101 0.33 0.89 30.05
CA SER A 101 0.23 0.30 28.72
C SER A 101 0.51 1.35 27.66
N ILE A 102 1.35 1.02 26.68
CA ILE A 102 1.54 1.87 25.51
C ILE A 102 0.35 1.69 24.59
N VAL A 103 -0.36 2.79 24.30
CA VAL A 103 -1.51 2.80 23.39
C VAL A 103 -1.16 3.65 22.17
N SER A 104 -1.56 3.18 21.00
CA SER A 104 -1.54 3.94 19.76
C SER A 104 -2.98 4.16 19.30
N ASP A 105 -3.25 5.30 18.68
CA ASP A 105 -4.56 5.57 18.08
C ASP A 105 -4.89 4.58 16.95
N TYR A 106 -3.84 4.02 16.31
CA TYR A 106 -3.96 2.99 15.29
C TYR A 106 -2.94 1.87 15.48
N PRO A 107 -3.32 0.59 15.42
CA PRO A 107 -2.37 -0.50 15.52
C PRO A 107 -1.53 -0.61 14.22
N VAL A 108 -0.20 -0.65 14.36
CA VAL A 108 0.78 -0.81 13.26
C VAL A 108 0.38 -1.93 12.30
N VAL A 109 -0.11 -3.06 12.85
CA VAL A 109 -0.53 -4.23 12.06
C VAL A 109 -1.67 -3.88 11.10
N ALA A 110 -2.68 -3.12 11.54
CA ALA A 110 -3.81 -2.76 10.67
C ALA A 110 -3.38 -1.82 9.55
N LEU A 111 -2.62 -0.77 9.88
CA LEU A 111 -2.12 0.18 8.89
C LEU A 111 -1.24 -0.51 7.86
N ARG A 112 -0.33 -1.38 8.30
CA ARG A 112 0.56 -2.14 7.42
C ARG A 112 -0.24 -3.01 6.43
N GLU A 113 -1.22 -3.78 6.90
CA GLU A 113 -2.03 -4.63 6.01
C GLU A 113 -2.83 -3.79 5.00
N LEU A 114 -3.44 -2.68 5.44
CA LEU A 114 -4.24 -1.83 4.57
C LEU A 114 -3.40 -1.07 3.53
N LEU A 115 -2.23 -0.57 3.91
CA LEU A 115 -1.30 0.11 2.99
C LEU A 115 -0.64 -0.87 2.01
N MET A 116 -0.28 -2.08 2.43
CA MET A 116 0.22 -3.10 1.51
C MET A 116 -0.87 -3.52 0.51
N ASN A 117 -2.12 -3.64 0.94
CA ASN A 117 -3.24 -3.86 0.04
C ASN A 117 -3.42 -2.69 -0.94
N ALA A 118 -3.22 -1.45 -0.50
CA ALA A 118 -3.27 -0.29 -1.38
C ALA A 118 -2.21 -0.37 -2.49
N ILE A 119 -0.95 -0.67 -2.13
CA ILE A 119 0.15 -0.87 -3.10
C ILE A 119 -0.13 -2.02 -4.09
N LEU A 120 -0.70 -3.11 -3.58
CA LEU A 120 -0.94 -4.32 -4.36
C LEU A 120 -2.10 -4.18 -5.35
N HIS A 121 -3.22 -3.62 -4.89
CA HIS A 121 -4.47 -3.60 -5.64
C HIS A 121 -4.68 -2.32 -6.46
N ARG A 122 -3.78 -1.35 -6.36
CA ARG A 122 -3.88 -0.09 -7.11
C ARG A 122 -3.88 -0.30 -8.61
N SER A 123 -4.64 0.54 -9.31
CA SER A 123 -4.45 0.76 -10.73
C SER A 123 -3.26 1.68 -10.96
N TYR A 124 -2.17 1.15 -11.52
CA TYR A 124 -0.98 1.94 -11.88
C TYR A 124 -1.21 2.81 -13.13
N GLU A 125 -2.25 2.54 -13.90
CA GLU A 125 -2.65 3.30 -15.09
C GLU A 125 -3.57 4.49 -14.77
N ALA A 126 -4.10 4.54 -13.55
CA ALA A 126 -5.03 5.58 -13.16
C ALA A 126 -4.36 6.95 -13.00
N PRO A 127 -5.09 8.06 -13.29
CA PRO A 127 -4.56 9.42 -13.21
C PRO A 127 -4.50 9.96 -11.76
N ALA A 128 -4.28 9.10 -10.77
CA ALA A 128 -4.22 9.49 -9.37
C ALA A 128 -3.29 8.57 -8.56
N PRO A 129 -2.59 9.10 -7.55
CA PRO A 129 -1.82 8.30 -6.61
C PRO A 129 -2.73 7.59 -5.60
N VAL A 130 -2.14 6.69 -4.80
CA VAL A 130 -2.78 6.29 -3.54
C VAL A 130 -2.74 7.50 -2.61
N ARG A 131 -3.87 7.87 -2.02
CA ARG A 131 -3.95 8.92 -1.00
C ARG A 131 -4.02 8.29 0.37
N PHE A 132 -3.16 8.72 1.27
CA PHE A 132 -3.12 8.31 2.67
C PHE A 132 -3.29 9.56 3.53
N TYR A 133 -4.53 9.90 3.85
CA TYR A 133 -4.87 11.11 4.58
C TYR A 133 -5.10 10.80 6.05
N GLN A 134 -4.50 11.63 6.91
CA GLN A 134 -4.74 11.62 8.34
C GLN A 134 -5.45 12.92 8.72
N TYR A 135 -6.65 12.78 9.24
CA TYR A 135 -7.40 13.86 9.88
C TYR A 135 -7.23 13.78 11.40
N SER A 136 -7.76 14.77 12.11
CA SER A 136 -7.73 14.77 13.58
C SER A 136 -8.52 13.62 14.21
N ASP A 137 -9.49 13.04 13.50
CA ASP A 137 -10.41 12.01 13.98
C ASP A 137 -10.28 10.63 13.30
N ARG A 138 -9.64 10.56 12.13
CA ARG A 138 -9.58 9.35 11.30
C ARG A 138 -8.40 9.32 10.34
N ILE A 139 -8.12 8.14 9.82
CA ILE A 139 -7.28 7.89 8.65
C ILE A 139 -8.15 7.47 7.49
N GLU A 140 -7.86 7.99 6.30
CA GLU A 140 -8.43 7.55 5.03
C GLU A 140 -7.31 7.07 4.10
N ILE A 141 -7.46 5.86 3.56
CA ILE A 141 -6.61 5.35 2.49
C ILE A 141 -7.48 5.17 1.26
N GLN A 142 -7.21 5.94 0.21
CA GLN A 142 -7.94 5.90 -1.05
C GLN A 142 -7.03 5.36 -2.15
N ASN A 143 -7.47 4.28 -2.77
CA ASN A 143 -6.77 3.60 -3.83
C ASN A 143 -7.40 3.95 -5.19
N PRO A 144 -6.61 4.35 -6.20
CA PRO A 144 -7.12 4.50 -7.56
C PRO A 144 -7.56 3.17 -8.17
N GLY A 145 -8.74 3.19 -8.79
CA GLY A 145 -9.38 2.05 -9.42
C GLY A 145 -10.38 1.33 -8.49
N PRO A 146 -11.43 0.72 -9.07
CA PRO A 146 -12.41 -0.05 -8.31
C PRO A 146 -11.87 -1.43 -7.92
N LEU A 147 -12.71 -2.20 -7.22
CA LEU A 147 -12.54 -3.65 -7.11
C LEU A 147 -12.29 -4.27 -8.49
N TYR A 148 -11.49 -5.34 -8.51
CA TYR A 148 -11.00 -5.95 -9.74
C TYR A 148 -11.44 -7.41 -9.87
N GLY A 149 -11.65 -7.85 -11.11
CA GLY A 149 -11.93 -9.24 -11.44
C GLY A 149 -13.22 -9.76 -10.78
N LEU A 150 -13.10 -10.78 -9.95
CA LEU A 150 -14.24 -11.45 -9.30
C LEU A 150 -14.66 -10.77 -7.98
N ALA A 151 -13.86 -9.85 -7.46
CA ALA A 151 -14.19 -9.12 -6.24
C ALA A 151 -15.32 -8.12 -6.52
N ARG A 152 -16.33 -8.13 -5.65
CA ARG A 152 -17.52 -7.28 -5.67
C ARG A 152 -17.81 -6.77 -4.26
N GLN A 153 -18.64 -5.75 -4.16
CA GLN A 153 -19.00 -5.16 -2.88
C GLN A 153 -19.68 -6.17 -1.93
N ASP A 154 -20.50 -7.06 -2.46
CA ASP A 154 -21.25 -8.08 -1.71
C ASP A 154 -20.40 -9.25 -1.20
N ASN A 155 -19.24 -9.51 -1.81
CA ASN A 155 -18.33 -10.60 -1.47
C ASN A 155 -16.99 -10.13 -0.86
N PHE A 156 -16.81 -8.83 -0.66
CA PHE A 156 -15.63 -8.30 0.00
C PHE A 156 -15.68 -8.54 1.52
N PRO A 157 -14.59 -8.97 2.18
CA PRO A 157 -13.26 -9.23 1.65
C PRO A 157 -12.97 -10.71 1.34
N THR A 158 -13.98 -11.58 1.25
CA THR A 158 -13.78 -13.04 1.13
C THR A 158 -13.30 -13.46 -0.25
N GLN A 159 -13.71 -12.74 -1.30
CA GLN A 159 -13.21 -12.92 -2.66
C GLN A 159 -12.14 -11.87 -2.99
N THR A 160 -11.02 -12.31 -3.58
CA THR A 160 -9.94 -11.43 -4.03
C THR A 160 -9.56 -11.75 -5.47
N SER A 161 -9.18 -10.73 -6.24
CA SER A 161 -8.48 -10.89 -7.52
C SER A 161 -7.35 -9.86 -7.59
N TYR A 162 -6.21 -10.26 -8.15
CA TYR A 162 -5.05 -9.40 -8.26
C TYR A 162 -5.01 -8.72 -9.62
N ARG A 163 -5.12 -7.39 -9.63
CA ARG A 163 -4.87 -6.57 -10.83
C ARG A 163 -3.42 -6.70 -11.29
N ASN A 164 -2.51 -6.80 -10.32
CA ASN A 164 -1.07 -6.86 -10.54
C ASN A 164 -0.50 -8.21 -10.02
N PRO A 165 -0.76 -9.35 -10.70
CA PRO A 165 -0.37 -10.67 -10.18
C PRO A 165 1.15 -10.84 -10.03
N ILE A 166 1.95 -10.22 -10.90
CA ILE A 166 3.41 -10.24 -10.82
C ILE A 166 3.89 -9.45 -9.59
N LEU A 167 3.29 -8.29 -9.30
CA LEU A 167 3.62 -7.52 -8.09
C LEU A 167 3.16 -8.25 -6.83
N ALA A 168 2.02 -8.95 -6.88
CA ALA A 168 1.55 -9.81 -5.79
C ALA A 168 2.58 -10.89 -5.44
N GLU A 169 3.13 -11.54 -6.47
CA GLU A 169 4.16 -12.56 -6.32
C GLU A 169 5.45 -11.97 -5.75
N ALA A 170 5.89 -10.81 -6.25
CA ALA A 170 7.06 -10.11 -5.72
C ALA A 170 6.89 -9.74 -4.23
N LEU A 171 5.79 -9.08 -3.85
CA LEU A 171 5.51 -8.71 -2.45
C LEU A 171 5.42 -9.93 -1.53
N LYS A 172 4.88 -11.05 -2.03
CA LYS A 172 4.83 -12.31 -1.29
C LYS A 172 6.22 -12.90 -1.08
N THR A 173 7.06 -12.89 -2.11
CA THR A 173 8.45 -13.38 -2.03
C THR A 173 9.29 -12.53 -1.08
N LEU A 174 9.05 -11.22 -1.05
CA LEU A 174 9.70 -10.28 -0.12
C LEU A 174 9.16 -10.35 1.32
N GLY A 175 8.13 -11.17 1.59
CA GLY A 175 7.52 -11.27 2.92
C GLY A 175 6.67 -10.05 3.33
N ALA A 176 6.37 -9.14 2.39
CA ALA A 176 5.59 -7.93 2.66
C ALA A 176 4.11 -8.25 2.90
N ILE A 177 3.57 -9.27 2.21
CA ILE A 177 2.16 -9.69 2.30
C ILE A 177 2.00 -11.18 2.63
N ASN A 178 0.82 -11.56 3.13
CA ASN A 178 0.49 -12.94 3.49
C ASN A 178 -0.22 -13.71 2.37
N ARG A 179 -0.03 -15.03 2.34
CA ARG A 179 -0.50 -15.93 1.26
C ARG A 179 -2.02 -16.15 1.17
N PHE A 180 -2.78 -15.82 2.23
CA PHE A 180 -4.13 -16.36 2.42
C PHE A 180 -5.28 -15.36 2.20
N GLY A 181 -5.01 -14.16 1.67
CA GLY A 181 -6.07 -13.14 1.48
C GLY A 181 -6.67 -12.60 2.78
N ARG A 182 -6.06 -12.91 3.93
CA ARG A 182 -6.59 -12.55 5.27
C ARG A 182 -6.18 -11.15 5.74
N GLY A 183 -5.56 -10.34 4.88
CA GLY A 183 -5.00 -9.04 5.30
C GLY A 183 -6.06 -8.12 5.89
N VAL A 184 -7.23 -8.04 5.24
CA VAL A 184 -8.37 -7.24 5.73
C VAL A 184 -8.90 -7.77 7.07
N GLU A 185 -9.07 -9.09 7.21
CA GLU A 185 -9.54 -9.69 8.47
C GLU A 185 -8.52 -9.52 9.61
N ARG A 186 -7.22 -9.59 9.31
CA ARG A 186 -6.17 -9.28 10.29
C ARG A 186 -6.19 -7.81 10.71
N ALA A 187 -6.43 -6.89 9.78
CA ALA A 187 -6.58 -5.47 10.10
C ALA A 187 -7.81 -5.22 10.99
N LYS A 188 -8.97 -5.81 10.66
CA LYS A 188 -10.19 -5.74 11.47
C LYS A 188 -9.96 -6.28 12.89
N ALA A 189 -9.31 -7.44 13.01
CA ALA A 189 -9.00 -8.04 14.31
C ALA A 189 -8.04 -7.18 15.14
N ALA A 190 -7.02 -6.59 14.50
CA ALA A 190 -6.09 -5.69 15.18
C ALA A 190 -6.78 -4.40 15.66
N LEU A 191 -7.65 -3.81 14.84
CA LEU A 191 -8.43 -2.62 15.20
C LEU A 191 -9.38 -2.90 16.37
N ALA A 192 -10.13 -4.01 16.30
CA ALA A 192 -11.03 -4.42 17.38
C ALA A 192 -10.27 -4.65 18.69
N LYS A 193 -9.11 -5.33 18.65
CA LYS A 193 -8.26 -5.54 19.83
C LYS A 193 -7.72 -4.22 20.41
N ASN A 194 -7.49 -3.22 19.58
CA ASN A 194 -7.02 -1.90 20.01
C ASN A 194 -8.16 -1.01 20.57
N GLY A 195 -9.43 -1.37 20.33
CA GLY A 195 -10.59 -0.56 20.72
C GLY A 195 -10.99 0.49 19.68
N ASN A 196 -10.57 0.33 18.43
CA ASN A 196 -11.09 1.12 17.32
C ASN A 196 -12.42 0.55 16.83
N ALA A 197 -13.25 1.41 16.24
CA ALA A 197 -14.38 0.97 15.43
C ALA A 197 -13.91 0.09 14.25
N HIS A 198 -14.83 -0.72 13.72
CA HIS A 198 -14.56 -1.45 12.47
C HIS A 198 -14.26 -0.48 11.33
N PRO A 199 -13.29 -0.81 10.46
CA PRO A 199 -12.97 0.04 9.32
C PRO A 199 -14.16 0.10 8.35
N SER A 200 -14.44 1.29 7.83
CA SER A 200 -15.46 1.51 6.81
C SER A 200 -14.84 1.41 5.42
N PHE A 201 -15.46 0.67 4.51
CA PHE A 201 -14.99 0.52 3.13
C PHE A 201 -15.89 1.27 2.17
N THR A 202 -15.29 2.03 1.26
CA THR A 202 -15.99 2.80 0.23
C THR A 202 -15.68 2.18 -1.12
N PHE A 203 -16.72 1.87 -1.89
CA PHE A 203 -16.62 1.28 -3.21
C PHE A 203 -17.15 2.29 -4.23
N GLY A 204 -16.25 2.92 -4.98
CA GLY A 204 -16.60 3.82 -6.07
C GLY A 204 -16.32 3.19 -7.44
N GLU A 205 -16.87 3.79 -8.49
CA GLU A 205 -16.63 3.34 -9.87
C GLU A 205 -15.15 3.38 -10.26
N ASN A 206 -14.42 4.38 -9.75
CA ASN A 206 -13.02 4.65 -10.10
C ASN A 206 -12.07 4.62 -8.89
N HIS A 207 -12.55 4.22 -7.70
CA HIS A 207 -11.72 4.19 -6.50
C HIS A 207 -12.22 3.17 -5.48
N PHE A 208 -11.31 2.76 -4.60
CA PHE A 208 -11.61 1.97 -3.42
C PHE A 208 -11.03 2.66 -2.19
N GLY A 209 -11.84 2.87 -1.16
CA GLY A 209 -11.44 3.58 0.06
C GLY A 209 -11.54 2.69 1.30
N VAL A 210 -10.69 2.97 2.29
CA VAL A 210 -10.87 2.50 3.65
C VAL A 210 -10.70 3.65 4.63
N THR A 211 -11.63 3.78 5.56
CA THR A 211 -11.61 4.77 6.64
C THR A 211 -11.46 4.06 7.98
N ILE A 212 -10.54 4.55 8.79
CA ILE A 212 -10.23 4.03 10.13
C ILE A 212 -10.39 5.18 11.12
N TRP A 213 -11.38 5.07 11.99
CA TRP A 213 -11.61 6.05 13.04
C TRP A 213 -10.60 5.88 14.18
N ASN A 214 -10.28 6.99 14.85
CA ASN A 214 -9.52 6.97 16.10
C ASN A 214 -10.13 5.95 17.09
N ARG A 215 -9.27 5.48 17.99
CA ARG A 215 -9.69 4.68 19.12
C ARG A 215 -10.71 5.45 19.96
N THR A 216 -11.81 4.79 20.33
CA THR A 216 -12.80 5.28 21.30
C THR A 216 -12.36 5.01 22.73
#